data_AF-A0A2E9MBM2-F1
#
_entry.id   AF-A0A2E9MBM2-F1
#
_cell.length_a   1.000
_cell.length_b   1.000
_cell.length_c   1.000
_cell.angle_alpha   90.00
_cell.angle_beta   90.00
_cell.angle_gamma   90.00
#
_symmetry.space_group_name_H-M   'P 1'
#
loop_
_entity.id
_entity.type
_entity.pdbx_description
1 polymer ?
#
loop_
_entity_poly.entity_id
_entity_poly.type
_entity_poly.pdbx_seq_one_letter_code
_entity_poly.pdbx_strand_id
1 'polypeptide(L)'
;MSGNYNVAIMGATGAVGQVFLEILQQRNFPVGELRLLASSRSAGKTVDFRGDTLTIQELSKDSFEGIDLVLSSASGSLSREFVPAAVEAGAVVVDNTSAFRMDPQVPLVVPEVNSADLDDHQGIVANPNCSTIIMVVVLWPLYEQIRIRRVVVSTYQAISGAGAAAMAELEQQTRDVLAGKAATPKELPHPIAFNLFSHNSAIGPDGYCEEEEKMIRETRKMFHDDDLR
;
A
#
# COMPACT_ATOMS: atom_id res chain seq x y z
N MET A 1 8.60 26.26 -3.49
CA MET A 1 7.16 26.38 -3.20
C MET A 1 6.99 26.19 -1.70
N SER A 2 6.64 27.26 -0.98
CA SER A 2 6.46 27.26 0.48
C SER A 2 4.97 27.29 0.81
N GLY A 3 4.24 26.27 0.37
CA GLY A 3 2.84 26.05 0.73
C GLY A 3 2.76 24.83 1.65
N ASN A 4 2.03 24.96 2.74
CA ASN A 4 1.60 23.79 3.50
C ASN A 4 0.49 23.10 2.70
N TYR A 5 0.51 21.77 2.63
CA TYR A 5 -0.50 20.97 1.95
C TYR A 5 -1.55 20.48 2.95
N ASN A 6 -2.82 20.55 2.56
CA ASN A 6 -3.90 19.89 3.28
C ASN A 6 -3.90 18.41 2.88
N VAL A 7 -3.62 17.53 3.85
CA VAL A 7 -3.43 16.10 3.61
C VAL A 7 -4.56 15.32 4.26
N ALA A 8 -5.11 14.33 3.56
CA ALA A 8 -5.98 13.32 4.16
C ALA A 8 -5.33 11.94 4.14
N ILE A 9 -5.55 11.15 5.19
CA ILE A 9 -5.16 9.73 5.23
C ILE A 9 -6.44 8.89 5.22
N MET A 10 -6.69 8.19 4.11
CA MET A 10 -7.80 7.25 3.98
C MET A 10 -7.37 5.86 4.48
N GLY A 11 -7.99 5.39 5.56
CA GLY A 11 -7.57 4.18 6.26
C GLY A 11 -6.62 4.44 7.43
N ALA A 12 -6.76 5.59 8.10
CA ALA A 12 -5.84 6.06 9.13
C ALA A 12 -5.63 5.07 10.29
N THR A 13 -6.62 4.24 10.64
CA THR A 13 -6.49 3.24 11.72
C THR A 13 -5.80 1.94 11.31
N GLY A 14 -5.53 1.75 10.02
CA GLY A 14 -4.83 0.56 9.53
C GLY A 14 -3.33 0.62 9.82
N ALA A 15 -2.65 -0.53 9.75
CA ALA A 15 -1.20 -0.61 9.99
C ALA A 15 -0.41 0.36 9.09
N VAL A 16 -0.75 0.43 7.79
CA VAL A 16 -0.12 1.36 6.85
C VAL A 16 -0.48 2.82 7.14
N GLY A 17 -1.73 3.12 7.51
CA GLY A 17 -2.15 4.48 7.87
C GLY A 17 -1.39 5.04 9.06
N GLN A 18 -1.08 4.19 10.06
CA GLN A 18 -0.20 4.55 11.17
C GLN A 18 1.24 4.83 10.72
N VAL A 19 1.77 4.01 9.80
CA VAL A 19 3.09 4.24 9.21
C VAL A 19 3.13 5.53 8.40
N PHE A 20 2.06 5.91 7.69
CA PHE A 20 2.00 7.21 7.02
C PHE A 20 2.12 8.38 8.01
N LEU A 21 1.43 8.33 9.15
CA LEU A 21 1.55 9.34 10.19
C LEU A 21 2.98 9.45 10.73
N GLU A 22 3.61 8.31 11.02
CA GLU A 22 4.99 8.26 11.48
C GLU A 22 5.94 8.87 10.45
N ILE A 23 5.82 8.50 9.17
CA ILE A 23 6.69 8.99 8.09
C ILE A 23 6.48 10.49 7.84
N LEU A 24 5.23 10.98 7.80
CA LEU A 24 4.93 12.41 7.66
C LEU A 24 5.57 13.23 8.79
N GLN A 25 5.58 12.70 10.01
CA GLN A 25 6.25 13.32 11.15
C GLN A 25 7.78 13.25 11.02
N GLN A 26 8.34 12.06 10.80
CA GLN A 26 9.79 11.82 10.70
C GLN A 26 10.44 12.64 9.58
N ARG A 27 9.77 12.77 8.44
CA ARG A 27 10.26 13.54 7.29
C ARG A 27 9.98 15.03 7.38
N ASN A 28 9.36 15.49 8.46
CA ASN A 28 8.89 16.86 8.63
C ASN A 28 8.12 17.37 7.38
N PHE A 29 7.23 16.53 6.84
CA PHE A 29 6.44 16.87 5.65
C PHE A 29 5.65 18.17 5.89
N PRO A 30 5.54 19.10 4.92
CA PRO A 30 4.87 20.38 5.09
C PRO A 30 3.34 20.23 5.09
N VAL A 31 2.79 19.64 6.16
CA VAL A 31 1.36 19.47 6.37
C VAL A 31 0.76 20.75 6.96
N GLY A 32 -0.34 21.24 6.37
CA GLY A 32 -1.17 22.32 6.88
C GLY A 32 -2.29 21.76 7.75
N GLU A 33 -3.40 21.34 7.12
CA GLU A 33 -4.41 20.49 7.75
C GLU A 33 -4.07 19.01 7.56
N LEU A 34 -4.30 18.19 8.60
CA LEU A 34 -4.26 16.73 8.49
C LEU A 34 -5.61 16.12 8.85
N ARG A 35 -6.26 15.49 7.88
CA ARG A 35 -7.57 14.84 8.04
C ARG A 35 -7.42 13.32 8.09
N LEU A 36 -7.83 12.72 9.21
CA LEU A 36 -7.75 11.26 9.41
C LEU A 36 -9.10 10.64 9.10
N LEU A 37 -9.18 9.79 8.08
CA LEU A 37 -10.41 9.18 7.59
C LEU A 37 -10.40 7.67 7.82
N ALA A 38 -11.48 7.15 8.41
CA ALA A 38 -11.66 5.71 8.65
C ALA A 38 -13.14 5.31 8.60
N SER A 39 -13.46 4.05 8.90
CA SER A 39 -14.85 3.61 9.00
C SER A 39 -15.58 4.26 10.18
N SER A 40 -16.91 4.26 10.14
CA SER A 40 -17.79 4.73 11.23
C SER A 40 -17.43 4.14 12.60
N ARG A 41 -17.02 2.87 12.65
CA ARG A 41 -16.55 2.19 13.88
C ARG A 41 -15.32 2.87 14.52
N SER A 42 -14.50 3.53 13.71
CA SER A 42 -13.28 4.20 14.15
C SER A 42 -13.43 5.72 14.29
N ALA A 43 -14.52 6.30 13.80
CA ALA A 43 -14.79 7.73 13.97
C ALA A 43 -14.88 8.11 15.45
N GLY A 44 -14.35 9.29 15.80
CA GLY A 44 -14.28 9.80 17.17
C GLY A 44 -13.09 9.29 17.99
N LYS A 45 -12.35 8.28 17.53
CA LYS A 45 -11.04 7.94 18.12
C LYS A 45 -10.05 9.07 17.87
N THR A 46 -9.00 9.15 18.68
CA THR A 46 -7.97 10.17 18.57
C THR A 46 -6.60 9.58 18.28
N VAL A 47 -5.75 10.38 17.64
CA VAL A 47 -4.35 10.05 17.33
C VAL A 47 -3.50 11.28 17.57
N ASP A 48 -2.36 11.12 18.23
CA ASP A 48 -1.41 12.20 18.43
C ASP A 48 -0.52 12.37 17.20
N PHE A 49 -0.38 13.61 16.72
CA PHE A 49 0.48 13.98 15.61
C PHE A 49 1.16 15.31 15.92
N ARG A 50 2.50 15.33 15.97
CA ARG A 50 3.31 16.53 16.27
C ARG A 50 2.92 17.29 17.56
N GLY A 51 2.40 16.58 18.56
CA GLY A 51 1.97 17.17 19.83
C GLY A 51 0.52 17.66 19.86
N ASP A 52 -0.18 17.61 18.72
CA ASP A 52 -1.61 17.85 18.62
C ASP A 52 -2.37 16.53 18.65
N THR A 53 -3.55 16.53 19.29
CA THR A 53 -4.46 15.38 19.28
C THR A 53 -5.50 15.57 18.18
N LEU A 54 -5.45 14.72 17.16
CA LEU A 54 -6.35 14.74 16.01
C LEU A 54 -7.49 13.72 16.18
N THR A 55 -8.70 14.11 15.82
CA THR A 55 -9.88 13.23 15.84
C THR A 55 -10.08 12.56 14.48
N ILE A 56 -10.27 11.25 14.48
CA ILE A 56 -10.60 10.46 13.30
C ILE A 56 -12.04 10.74 12.89
N GLN A 57 -12.24 11.06 11.61
CA GLN A 57 -13.53 11.32 11.00
C GLN A 57 -14.01 10.09 10.21
N GLU A 58 -15.32 9.95 10.07
CA GLU A 58 -15.91 8.93 9.20
C GLU A 58 -15.64 9.29 7.74
N LEU A 59 -15.19 8.30 6.97
CA LEU A 59 -14.98 8.41 5.53
C LEU A 59 -16.33 8.55 4.81
N SER A 60 -16.49 9.66 4.10
CA SER A 60 -17.61 9.95 3.20
C SER A 60 -17.09 10.58 1.90
N LYS A 61 -17.95 10.70 0.88
CA LYS A 61 -17.57 11.37 -0.39
C LYS A 61 -17.25 12.85 -0.21
N ASP A 62 -17.84 13.49 0.79
CA ASP A 62 -17.63 14.90 1.11
C ASP A 62 -16.36 15.12 1.97
N SER A 63 -15.70 14.04 2.41
CA SER A 63 -14.52 14.11 3.28
C SER A 63 -13.30 14.78 2.64
N PHE A 64 -13.32 15.05 1.34
CA PHE A 64 -12.17 15.53 0.57
C PHE A 64 -12.20 17.03 0.27
N GLU A 65 -13.24 17.75 0.72
CA GLU A 65 -13.31 19.20 0.52
C GLU A 65 -12.09 19.91 1.14
N GLY A 66 -11.41 20.71 0.31
CA GLY A 66 -10.22 21.48 0.70
C GLY A 66 -8.95 20.65 0.91
N ILE A 67 -8.93 19.38 0.52
CA ILE A 67 -7.75 18.51 0.59
C ILE A 67 -6.94 18.60 -0.71
N ASP A 68 -5.63 18.79 -0.59
CA ASP A 68 -4.71 18.81 -1.73
C ASP A 68 -4.18 17.42 -2.07
N LEU A 69 -3.91 16.61 -1.04
CA LEU A 69 -3.27 15.29 -1.15
C LEU A 69 -3.99 14.24 -0.31
N VAL A 70 -4.36 13.12 -0.90
CA VAL A 70 -4.88 11.95 -0.19
C VAL A 70 -3.86 10.82 -0.23
N LEU A 71 -3.46 10.33 0.93
CA LEU A 71 -2.71 9.08 1.09
C LEU A 71 -3.70 7.96 1.41
N SER A 72 -3.96 7.09 0.45
CA SER A 72 -4.90 5.98 0.62
C SER A 72 -4.15 4.70 0.98
N SER A 73 -4.57 4.07 2.07
CA SER A 73 -4.20 2.70 2.46
C SER A 73 -5.41 1.90 2.91
N ALA A 74 -6.57 2.19 2.32
CA ALA A 74 -7.81 1.45 2.59
C ALA A 74 -7.83 0.12 1.80
N SER A 75 -9.00 -0.51 1.67
CA SER A 75 -9.15 -1.64 0.76
C SER A 75 -9.26 -1.17 -0.70
N GLY A 76 -8.97 -2.08 -1.64
CA GLY A 76 -9.16 -1.79 -3.06
C GLY A 76 -10.63 -1.47 -3.42
N SER A 77 -11.60 -2.06 -2.71
CA SER A 77 -13.02 -1.74 -2.89
C SER A 77 -13.35 -0.30 -2.48
N LEU A 78 -12.86 0.14 -1.31
CA LEU A 78 -13.03 1.52 -0.85
C LEU A 78 -12.30 2.49 -1.77
N SER A 79 -11.13 2.12 -2.28
CA SER A 79 -10.41 2.97 -3.22
C SER A 79 -11.20 3.19 -4.51
N ARG A 80 -11.80 2.14 -5.07
CA ARG A 80 -12.70 2.27 -6.23
C ARG A 80 -13.92 3.17 -5.96
N GLU A 81 -14.40 3.19 -4.72
CA GLU A 81 -15.58 3.96 -4.32
C GLU A 81 -15.27 5.44 -4.05
N PHE A 82 -14.20 5.73 -3.32
CA PHE A 82 -13.93 7.05 -2.74
C PHE A 82 -12.84 7.84 -3.46
N VAL A 83 -11.89 7.19 -4.15
CA VAL A 83 -10.84 7.91 -4.91
C VAL A 83 -11.44 8.82 -5.98
N PRO A 84 -12.47 8.43 -6.75
CA PRO A 84 -13.09 9.34 -7.72
C PRO A 84 -13.66 10.60 -7.08
N ALA A 85 -14.26 10.50 -5.88
CA ALA A 85 -14.79 11.65 -5.16
C ALA A 85 -13.68 12.60 -4.67
N ALA A 86 -12.54 12.04 -4.23
CA ALA A 86 -11.38 12.84 -3.87
C ALA A 86 -10.80 13.63 -5.05
N VAL A 87 -10.69 12.99 -6.22
CA VAL A 87 -10.24 13.63 -7.46
C VAL A 87 -11.22 14.71 -7.91
N GLU A 88 -12.52 14.45 -7.85
CA GLU A 88 -13.57 15.43 -8.17
C GLU A 88 -13.53 16.65 -7.23
N ALA A 89 -13.18 16.45 -5.96
CA ALA A 89 -12.95 17.53 -5.00
C ALA A 89 -11.64 18.31 -5.23
N GLY A 90 -10.81 17.89 -6.19
CA GLY A 90 -9.57 18.56 -6.59
C GLY A 90 -8.29 18.01 -5.96
N ALA A 91 -8.38 16.94 -5.15
CA ALA A 91 -7.22 16.33 -4.52
C ALA A 91 -6.44 15.42 -5.49
N VAL A 92 -5.13 15.34 -5.30
CA VAL A 92 -4.32 14.26 -5.87
C VAL A 92 -4.31 13.09 -4.90
N VAL A 93 -4.56 11.88 -5.39
CA VAL A 93 -4.61 10.66 -4.57
C VAL A 93 -3.41 9.77 -4.87
N VAL A 94 -2.63 9.46 -3.84
CA VAL A 94 -1.62 8.39 -3.86
C VAL A 94 -2.25 7.14 -3.26
N ASP A 95 -2.58 6.17 -4.12
CA ASP A 95 -3.32 4.97 -3.73
C ASP A 95 -2.42 3.76 -3.51
N ASN A 96 -2.27 3.32 -2.26
CA ASN A 96 -1.54 2.11 -1.88
C ASN A 96 -2.41 0.84 -1.92
N THR A 97 -3.33 0.77 -2.87
CA THR A 97 -4.09 -0.45 -3.16
C THR A 97 -3.81 -0.95 -4.56
N SER A 98 -4.21 -2.19 -4.87
CA SER A 98 -4.12 -2.74 -6.22
C SER A 98 -5.20 -2.20 -7.18
N ALA A 99 -6.12 -1.33 -6.72
CA ALA A 99 -7.31 -0.95 -7.46
C ALA A 99 -7.01 -0.33 -8.84
N PHE A 100 -5.99 0.53 -8.91
CA PHE A 100 -5.67 1.35 -10.09
C PHE A 100 -4.30 1.04 -10.71
N ARG A 101 -3.52 0.12 -10.13
CA ARG A 101 -2.12 -0.11 -10.55
C ARG A 101 -1.96 -0.46 -12.03
N MET A 102 -2.89 -1.22 -12.59
CA MET A 102 -2.86 -1.64 -13.99
C MET A 102 -3.79 -0.82 -14.90
N ASP A 103 -4.40 0.25 -14.39
CA ASP A 103 -5.15 1.18 -15.24
C ASP A 103 -4.16 1.93 -16.16
N PRO A 104 -4.38 1.96 -17.49
CA PRO A 104 -3.48 2.65 -18.42
C PRO A 104 -3.47 4.18 -18.25
N GLN A 105 -4.47 4.78 -17.59
CA GLN A 105 -4.54 6.23 -17.34
C GLN A 105 -3.94 6.64 -15.99
N VAL A 106 -3.55 5.68 -15.15
CA VAL A 106 -3.00 5.93 -13.81
C VAL A 106 -1.53 5.54 -13.79
N PRO A 107 -0.60 6.47 -13.53
CA PRO A 107 0.81 6.13 -13.39
C PRO A 107 1.04 5.26 -12.16
N LEU A 108 1.90 4.25 -12.31
CA LEU A 108 2.35 3.36 -11.25
C LEU A 108 3.79 3.72 -10.93
N VAL A 109 4.07 4.31 -9.76
CA VAL A 109 5.33 5.05 -9.58
C VAL A 109 6.16 4.53 -8.41
N VAL A 110 7.45 4.29 -8.69
CA VAL A 110 8.52 4.32 -7.70
C VAL A 110 9.42 5.51 -8.02
N PRO A 111 9.60 6.48 -7.12
CA PRO A 111 10.34 7.72 -7.43
C PRO A 111 11.75 7.49 -7.97
N GLU A 112 12.45 6.46 -7.49
CA GLU A 112 13.81 6.09 -7.90
C GLU A 112 13.88 5.38 -9.26
N VAL A 113 12.74 5.03 -9.86
CA VAL A 113 12.63 4.24 -11.09
C VAL A 113 12.05 5.09 -12.22
N ASN A 114 10.83 5.58 -12.03
CA ASN A 114 10.03 6.19 -13.10
C ASN A 114 9.29 7.46 -12.62
N SER A 115 10.00 8.33 -11.90
CA SER A 115 9.41 9.59 -11.38
C SER A 115 8.82 10.51 -12.45
N ALA A 116 9.31 10.44 -13.69
CA ALA A 116 8.78 11.22 -14.81
C ALA A 116 7.30 10.89 -15.13
N ASP A 117 6.85 9.67 -14.84
CA ASP A 117 5.46 9.23 -15.09
C ASP A 117 4.45 10.00 -14.21
N LEU A 118 4.90 10.70 -13.17
CA LEU A 118 4.03 11.56 -12.37
C LEU A 118 3.41 12.70 -13.19
N ASP A 119 4.08 13.18 -14.24
CA ASP A 119 3.60 14.29 -15.06
C ASP A 119 2.29 13.94 -15.81
N ASP A 120 2.02 12.64 -16.00
CA ASP A 120 0.84 12.15 -16.73
C ASP A 120 -0.38 11.89 -15.81
N HIS A 121 -0.25 12.09 -14.50
CA HIS A 121 -1.33 11.75 -13.55
C HIS A 121 -2.62 12.55 -13.84
N GLN A 122 -3.77 11.88 -13.77
CA GLN A 122 -5.09 12.53 -13.88
C GLN A 122 -5.77 12.62 -12.50
N GLY A 123 -5.00 13.01 -11.47
CA GLY A 123 -5.45 13.10 -10.07
C GLY A 123 -5.24 11.81 -9.27
N ILE A 124 -4.82 10.71 -9.89
CA ILE A 124 -4.52 9.44 -9.21
C ILE A 124 -3.08 9.03 -9.55
N VAL A 125 -2.34 8.61 -8.54
CA VAL A 125 -1.04 7.94 -8.65
C VAL A 125 -1.13 6.63 -7.89
N ALA A 126 -0.85 5.51 -8.55
CA ALA A 126 -0.86 4.21 -7.90
C ALA A 126 0.50 3.93 -7.24
N ASN A 127 0.47 3.48 -5.98
CA ASN A 127 1.65 2.98 -5.28
C ASN A 127 1.78 1.45 -5.51
N PRO A 128 2.94 0.95 -5.96
CA PRO A 128 3.10 -0.45 -6.33
C PRO A 128 3.06 -1.42 -5.15
N ASN A 129 3.04 -2.71 -5.48
CA ASN A 129 3.16 -3.82 -4.56
C ASN A 129 4.50 -3.75 -3.81
N CYS A 130 4.48 -4.03 -2.51
CA CYS A 130 5.64 -3.92 -1.64
C CYS A 130 6.83 -4.78 -2.10
N SER A 131 6.60 -6.03 -2.51
CA SER A 131 7.65 -6.91 -3.05
C SER A 131 8.21 -6.40 -4.37
N THR A 132 7.37 -5.74 -5.16
CA THR A 132 7.80 -5.15 -6.43
C THR A 132 8.69 -3.93 -6.17
N ILE A 133 8.28 -3.01 -5.28
CA ILE A 133 9.06 -1.81 -4.92
C ILE A 133 10.47 -2.19 -4.49
N ILE A 134 10.61 -3.11 -3.53
CA ILE A 134 11.93 -3.51 -3.01
C ILE A 134 12.82 -4.13 -4.09
N MET A 135 12.22 -4.82 -5.06
CA MET A 135 12.94 -5.43 -6.17
C MET A 135 13.38 -4.36 -7.17
N VAL A 136 12.46 -3.51 -7.63
CA VAL A 136 12.74 -2.57 -8.73
C VAL A 136 13.70 -1.46 -8.34
N VAL A 137 13.71 -1.01 -7.09
CA VAL A 137 14.70 -0.04 -6.59
C VAL A 137 16.13 -0.56 -6.76
N VAL A 138 16.33 -1.88 -6.63
CA VAL A 138 17.65 -2.52 -6.83
C VAL A 138 17.91 -2.79 -8.31
N LEU A 139 16.90 -3.25 -9.05
CA LEU A 139 17.07 -3.65 -10.44
C LEU A 139 17.21 -2.47 -11.40
N TRP A 140 16.52 -1.35 -11.15
CA TRP A 140 16.48 -0.21 -12.05
C TRP A 140 17.87 0.35 -12.41
N PRO A 141 18.76 0.68 -11.45
CA PRO A 141 20.09 1.19 -11.81
C PRO A 141 20.94 0.17 -12.61
N LEU A 142 20.69 -1.14 -12.45
CA LEU A 142 21.34 -2.16 -13.27
C LEU A 142 20.73 -2.20 -14.67
N TYR A 143 19.41 -2.11 -14.76
CA TYR A 143 18.64 -2.12 -15.99
C TYR A 143 19.01 -0.96 -16.91
N GLU A 144 19.23 0.24 -16.35
CA GLU A 144 19.67 1.43 -17.08
C GLU A 144 21.07 1.26 -17.73
N GLN A 145 21.95 0.48 -17.10
CA GLN A 145 23.29 0.23 -17.64
C GLN A 145 23.31 -0.95 -18.61
N ILE A 146 22.59 -2.02 -18.29
CA ILE A 146 22.54 -3.26 -19.06
C ILE A 146 21.12 -3.80 -18.98
N ARG A 147 20.44 -3.85 -20.13
CA ARG A 147 19.06 -4.34 -20.22
C ARG A 147 18.95 -5.76 -19.64
N ILE A 148 18.14 -5.88 -18.59
CA ILE A 148 17.78 -7.18 -17.99
C ILE A 148 16.73 -7.84 -18.88
N ARG A 149 16.92 -9.11 -19.22
CA ARG A 149 15.97 -9.87 -20.03
C ARG A 149 15.07 -10.79 -19.24
N ARG A 150 15.55 -11.22 -18.07
CA ARG A 150 14.83 -12.15 -17.20
C ARG A 150 15.24 -11.95 -15.74
N VAL A 151 14.25 -11.93 -14.85
CA VAL A 151 14.42 -11.96 -13.40
C VAL A 151 13.84 -13.27 -12.88
N VAL A 152 14.54 -13.92 -11.96
CA VAL A 152 14.02 -15.07 -11.21
C VAL A 152 14.15 -14.70 -9.73
N VAL A 153 13.02 -14.61 -9.05
CA VAL A 153 12.93 -14.17 -7.66
C VAL A 153 12.13 -15.18 -6.84
N SER A 154 12.58 -15.41 -5.61
CA SER A 154 11.83 -16.18 -4.60
C SER A 154 11.66 -15.28 -3.38
N THR A 155 10.41 -14.99 -3.04
CA THR A 155 10.11 -14.05 -1.96
C THR A 155 9.98 -14.76 -0.61
N TYR A 156 10.42 -14.08 0.44
CA TYR A 156 10.24 -14.50 1.82
C TYR A 156 9.44 -13.42 2.53
N GLN A 157 8.13 -13.38 2.25
CA GLN A 157 7.26 -12.30 2.71
C GLN A 157 6.91 -12.47 4.19
N ALA A 158 7.03 -11.37 4.94
CA ALA A 158 6.63 -11.34 6.33
C ALA A 158 5.09 -11.30 6.47
N ILE A 159 4.59 -11.78 7.61
CA ILE A 159 3.15 -11.85 7.87
C ILE A 159 2.48 -10.48 7.97
N SER A 160 3.25 -9.41 8.15
CA SER A 160 2.74 -8.03 8.18
C SER A 160 2.01 -7.63 6.90
N GLY A 161 2.34 -8.25 5.75
CA GLY A 161 1.61 -8.05 4.49
C GLY A 161 0.14 -8.48 4.54
N ALA A 162 -0.19 -9.45 5.40
CA ALA A 162 -1.57 -9.90 5.63
C ALA A 162 -2.30 -9.07 6.71
N GLY A 163 -1.66 -8.04 7.27
CA GLY A 163 -2.25 -7.10 8.21
C GLY A 163 -2.16 -7.50 9.68
N ALA A 164 -2.71 -6.64 10.55
CA ALA A 164 -2.52 -6.72 12.00
C ALA A 164 -3.09 -8.00 12.64
N ALA A 165 -4.22 -8.50 12.14
CA ALA A 165 -4.81 -9.74 12.65
C ALA A 165 -3.90 -10.94 12.39
N ALA A 166 -3.30 -11.03 11.20
CA ALA A 166 -2.36 -12.09 10.85
C ALA A 166 -1.04 -12.01 11.65
N MET A 167 -0.57 -10.80 11.97
CA MET A 167 0.58 -10.62 12.89
C MET A 167 0.26 -11.15 14.29
N ALA A 168 -0.92 -10.81 14.83
CA ALA A 168 -1.37 -11.31 16.13
C ALA A 168 -1.55 -12.84 16.12
N GLU A 169 -2.04 -13.40 15.01
CA GLU A 169 -2.14 -14.85 14.82
C GLU A 169 -0.77 -15.54 14.87
N LEU A 170 0.24 -15.02 14.17
CA LEU A 170 1.60 -15.57 14.23
C LEU A 170 2.15 -15.57 15.66
N GLU A 171 1.98 -14.46 16.38
CA GLU A 171 2.44 -14.37 17.77
C GLU A 171 1.74 -15.41 18.66
N GLN A 172 0.41 -15.51 18.56
CA GLN A 172 -0.38 -16.44 19.34
C GLN A 172 -0.02 -17.90 19.03
N GLN A 173 0.05 -18.26 17.73
CA GLN A 173 0.42 -19.61 17.32
C GLN A 173 1.84 -19.97 17.78
N THR A 174 2.77 -19.01 17.76
CA THR A 174 4.14 -19.25 18.24
C THR A 174 4.13 -19.57 19.74
N ARG A 175 3.37 -18.82 20.55
CA ARG A 175 3.21 -19.10 21.98
C ARG A 175 2.57 -20.46 22.23
N ASP A 176 1.56 -20.82 21.45
CA ASP A 176 0.86 -22.10 21.59
C ASP A 176 1.77 -23.28 21.26
N VAL A 177 2.52 -23.23 20.15
CA VAL A 177 3.47 -24.28 19.78
C VAL A 177 4.56 -24.44 20.84
N LEU A 178 5.11 -23.33 21.35
CA LEU A 178 6.13 -23.36 22.41
C LEU A 178 5.60 -23.91 23.74
N ALA A 179 4.28 -23.82 23.97
CA ALA A 179 3.60 -24.42 25.11
C ALA A 179 3.16 -25.88 24.87
N GLY A 180 3.55 -26.49 23.75
CA GLY A 180 3.16 -27.86 23.38
C GLY A 180 1.71 -28.00 22.92
N LYS A 181 1.06 -26.89 22.53
CA LYS A 181 -0.31 -26.86 21.99
C LYS A 181 -0.29 -26.82 20.47
N ALA A 182 -1.42 -27.17 19.85
CA ALA A 182 -1.57 -27.08 18.40
C ALA A 182 -1.71 -25.61 17.94
N ALA A 183 -1.07 -25.26 16.82
CA ALA A 183 -1.31 -24.01 16.12
C ALA A 183 -2.57 -24.12 15.26
N THR A 184 -3.61 -23.36 15.61
CA THR A 184 -4.88 -23.36 14.87
C THR A 184 -4.99 -22.07 14.05
N PRO A 185 -5.07 -22.15 12.71
CA PRO A 185 -5.24 -20.98 11.86
C PRO A 185 -6.65 -20.40 11.99
N LYS A 186 -6.77 -19.08 11.99
CA LYS A 186 -8.06 -18.35 12.01
C LYS A 186 -8.14 -17.32 10.88
N GLU A 187 -7.07 -16.56 10.69
CA GLU A 187 -6.91 -15.51 9.69
C GLU A 187 -6.20 -16.05 8.43
N LEU A 188 -5.31 -17.03 8.59
CA LEU A 188 -4.49 -17.60 7.52
C LEU A 188 -5.04 -18.95 7.06
N PRO A 189 -4.72 -19.42 5.84
CA PRO A 189 -5.19 -20.73 5.35
C PRO A 189 -4.50 -21.91 6.07
N HIS A 190 -3.32 -21.68 6.64
CA HIS A 190 -2.48 -22.69 7.26
C HIS A 190 -1.81 -22.15 8.53
N PRO A 191 -1.42 -23.01 9.49
CA PRO A 191 -0.56 -22.60 10.59
C PRO A 191 0.71 -21.93 10.07
N ILE A 192 1.11 -20.81 10.65
CA ILE A 192 2.29 -20.04 10.24
C ILE A 192 3.45 -20.16 11.23
N ALA A 193 3.18 -20.46 12.50
CA ALA A 193 4.25 -20.64 13.48
C ALA A 193 5.17 -21.80 13.06
N PHE A 194 6.45 -21.50 12.86
CA PHE A 194 7.48 -22.45 12.40
C PHE A 194 7.15 -23.14 11.07
N ASN A 195 6.40 -22.46 10.19
CA ASN A 195 5.98 -23.00 8.90
C ASN A 195 6.23 -22.01 7.76
N LEU A 196 6.16 -22.49 6.53
CA LEU A 196 6.10 -21.70 5.31
C LEU A 196 5.01 -22.27 4.38
N PHE A 197 4.42 -21.41 3.56
CA PHE A 197 3.50 -21.81 2.48
C PHE A 197 3.66 -20.85 1.31
N SER A 198 3.15 -21.22 0.12
CA SER A 198 3.38 -20.47 -1.13
C SER A 198 2.93 -19.01 -1.03
N HIS A 199 1.62 -18.78 -0.98
CA HIS A 199 0.99 -17.49 -0.67
C HIS A 199 -0.51 -17.76 -0.41
N ASN A 200 -1.24 -16.80 0.16
CA ASN A 200 -2.69 -16.93 0.42
C ASN A 200 -3.56 -16.29 -0.68
N SER A 201 -2.96 -15.76 -1.73
CA SER A 201 -3.66 -15.23 -2.89
C SER A 201 -4.13 -16.35 -3.82
N ALA A 202 -5.12 -16.06 -4.67
CA ALA A 202 -5.59 -17.01 -5.65
C ALA A 202 -4.46 -17.44 -6.60
N ILE A 203 -4.54 -18.68 -7.07
CA ILE A 203 -3.66 -19.22 -8.12
C ILE A 203 -4.43 -19.15 -9.44
N GLY A 204 -3.83 -18.48 -10.41
CA GLY A 204 -4.33 -18.33 -11.78
C GLY A 204 -4.20 -19.62 -12.61
N PRO A 205 -4.78 -19.62 -13.82
CA PRO A 205 -4.78 -20.80 -14.69
C PRO A 205 -3.40 -21.17 -15.24
N ASP A 206 -2.43 -20.24 -15.22
CA ASP A 206 -1.04 -20.44 -15.64
C ASP A 206 -0.13 -20.91 -14.49
N GLY A 207 -0.69 -21.11 -13.30
CA GLY A 207 0.00 -21.64 -12.12
C GLY A 207 0.70 -20.59 -11.26
N TYR A 208 0.66 -19.31 -11.64
CA TYR A 208 1.12 -18.21 -10.80
C TYR A 208 0.04 -17.80 -9.80
N CYS A 209 0.45 -17.38 -8.61
CA CYS A 209 -0.45 -16.72 -7.68
C CYS A 209 -0.54 -15.21 -7.98
N GLU A 210 -1.63 -14.56 -7.59
CA GLU A 210 -1.83 -13.11 -7.87
C GLU A 210 -0.66 -12.23 -7.38
N GLU A 211 0.03 -12.64 -6.31
CA GLU A 211 1.19 -11.90 -5.80
C GLU A 211 2.39 -11.95 -6.76
N GLU A 212 2.63 -13.11 -7.39
CA GLU A 212 3.65 -13.26 -8.44
C GLU A 212 3.25 -12.50 -9.71
N GLU A 213 1.97 -12.56 -10.08
CA GLU A 213 1.44 -11.81 -11.23
C GLU A 213 1.62 -10.30 -11.07
N LYS A 214 1.40 -9.76 -9.86
CA LYS A 214 1.69 -8.35 -9.54
C LYS A 214 3.15 -8.02 -9.81
N MET A 215 4.08 -8.81 -9.27
CA MET A 215 5.52 -8.56 -9.48
C MET A 215 5.90 -8.51 -10.96
N ILE A 216 5.33 -9.40 -11.78
CA ILE A 216 5.57 -9.41 -13.23
C ILE A 216 4.98 -8.16 -13.89
N ARG A 217 3.69 -7.92 -13.72
CA ARG A 217 2.95 -6.88 -14.45
C ARG A 217 3.37 -5.47 -14.02
N GLU A 218 3.53 -5.26 -12.73
CA GLU A 218 3.90 -3.96 -12.17
C GLU A 218 5.33 -3.59 -12.57
N THR A 219 6.27 -4.55 -12.58
CA THR A 219 7.65 -4.29 -13.07
C THR A 219 7.65 -3.88 -14.53
N ARG A 220 6.94 -4.62 -15.41
CA ARG A 220 6.85 -4.29 -16.84
C ARG A 220 6.30 -2.90 -17.07
N LYS A 221 5.22 -2.54 -16.35
CA LYS A 221 4.61 -1.22 -16.44
C LYS A 221 5.58 -0.10 -16.03
N MET A 222 6.28 -0.25 -14.89
CA MET A 222 7.22 0.77 -14.41
C MET A 222 8.49 0.87 -15.26
N PHE A 223 8.93 -0.23 -15.87
CA PHE A 223 10.12 -0.26 -16.72
C PHE A 223 9.81 0.12 -18.17
N HIS A 224 8.53 0.29 -18.51
CA HIS A 224 8.05 0.47 -19.87
C HIS A 224 8.58 -0.63 -20.82
N ASP A 225 8.66 -1.88 -20.33
CA ASP A 225 9.21 -3.03 -21.05
C ASP A 225 8.34 -4.28 -20.90
N ASP A 226 7.48 -4.55 -21.89
CA ASP A 226 6.62 -5.73 -21.93
C ASP A 226 7.39 -7.04 -22.21
N ASP A 227 8.62 -6.95 -22.75
CA ASP A 227 9.45 -8.11 -23.08
C ASP A 227 10.23 -8.66 -21.87
N LEU A 228 10.23 -7.92 -20.74
CA LEU A 228 10.90 -8.34 -19.51
C LEU A 228 10.20 -9.58 -18.94
N ARG A 229 11.00 -10.61 -18.62
CA ARG A 229 10.52 -11.92 -18.16
C ARG A 229 10.87 -12.23 -16.72
#